data_AF-A0A520WTC1-F1
#
_entry.id   AF-A0A520WTC1-F1
#
_cell.length_a   1.000
_cell.length_b   1.000
_cell.length_c   1.000
_cell.angle_alpha   90.00
_cell.angle_beta   90.00
_cell.angle_gamma   90.00
#
_symmetry.space_group_name_H-M   'P 1'
#
loop_
_entity.id
_entity.type
_entity.pdbx_description
1 polymer ?
#
loop_
_entity_poly.entity_id
_entity_poly.type
_entity_poly.pdbx_seq_one_letter_code
_entity_poly.pdbx_strand_id
1 'polypeptide(L)'
;MLVYDGECSFCCRCASWVTRRADINMSSGTAEDLEKLGLSTSDAKRAVWWIEGDLRLSGHQAVGEVLCSIGGGWRWLGNAMKVPPSSWVAALVYKWVAANRHRISG
;
A
#
# COMPACT_ATOMS: atom_id res chain seq x y z
N MET A 1 3.39 11.40 -1.93
CA MET A 1 4.64 10.64 -2.15
C MET A 1 4.64 9.40 -1.25
N LEU A 2 4.89 8.23 -1.82
CA LEU A 2 4.93 6.95 -1.12
C LEU A 2 6.36 6.61 -0.74
N VAL A 3 6.66 6.42 0.54
CA VAL A 3 7.96 5.94 1.02
C VAL A 3 7.81 4.50 1.49
N TYR A 4 8.64 3.61 0.97
CA TYR A 4 8.64 2.19 1.32
C TYR A 4 10.06 1.67 1.52
N ASP A 5 10.21 0.50 2.14
CA ASP A 5 11.50 -0.15 2.31
C ASP A 5 11.97 -0.81 0.99
N GLY A 6 13.01 -0.25 0.38
CA GLY A 6 13.63 -0.78 -0.84
C GLY A 6 14.37 -2.12 -0.67
N GLU A 7 14.71 -2.52 0.55
CA GLU A 7 15.31 -3.84 0.83
C GLU A 7 14.24 -4.94 0.91
N CYS A 8 12.97 -4.57 1.10
CA CYS A 8 11.86 -5.51 1.21
C CYS A 8 11.28 -5.89 -0.15
N SER A 9 11.54 -7.13 -0.58
CA SER A 9 11.04 -7.67 -1.86
C SER A 9 9.51 -7.61 -2.02
N PHE A 10 8.76 -7.73 -0.92
CA PHE A 10 7.30 -7.59 -0.92
C PHE A 10 6.89 -6.14 -1.19
N CYS A 11 7.48 -5.18 -0.48
CA CYS A 11 7.23 -3.75 -0.69
C CYS A 11 7.60 -3.32 -2.12
N CYS A 12 8.74 -3.77 -2.64
CA CYS A 12 9.16 -3.49 -4.02
C CYS A 12 8.17 -4.04 -5.06
N ARG A 13 7.62 -5.24 -4.84
CA ARG A 13 6.57 -5.81 -5.73
C ARG A 13 5.29 -5.00 -5.68
N CYS A 14 4.86 -4.57 -4.49
CA CYS A 14 3.70 -3.71 -4.31
C CYS A 14 3.92 -2.35 -5.00
N ALA A 15 5.03 -1.67 -4.72
CA ALA A 15 5.39 -0.41 -5.36
C ALA A 15 5.41 -0.53 -6.90
N SER A 16 6.03 -1.57 -7.45
CA SER A 16 6.04 -1.84 -8.89
C SER A 16 4.64 -2.09 -9.47
N TRP A 17 3.75 -2.69 -8.69
CA TRP A 17 2.36 -2.91 -9.11
C TRP A 17 1.55 -1.60 -9.14
N VAL A 18 1.85 -0.69 -8.21
CA VAL A 18 1.24 0.65 -8.10
C VAL A 18 1.74 1.56 -9.23
N THR A 19 3.06 1.63 -9.49
CA THR A 19 3.63 2.49 -10.54
C THR A 19 3.11 2.14 -11.94
N ARG A 20 2.74 0.87 -12.18
CA ARG A 20 2.09 0.45 -13.43
C ARG A 20 0.64 0.90 -13.57
N ARG A 21 0.00 1.37 -12.50
CA ARG A 21 -1.43 1.71 -12.46
C ARG A 21 -1.70 3.18 -12.16
N ALA A 22 -0.76 3.84 -11.52
CA ALA A 22 -0.90 5.23 -11.10
C ALA A 22 0.45 5.92 -11.17
N ASP A 23 0.43 7.16 -11.62
CA ASP A 23 1.58 8.03 -11.56
C ASP A 23 1.66 8.64 -10.16
N ILE A 24 2.42 7.98 -9.28
CA ILE A 24 2.61 8.37 -7.89
C ILE A 24 4.10 8.51 -7.64
N ASN A 25 4.52 9.65 -7.09
CA ASN A 25 5.89 9.83 -6.63
C ASN A 25 6.20 8.81 -5.53
N MET A 26 7.24 8.01 -5.72
CA MET A 26 7.68 7.02 -4.73
C MET A 26 9.16 7.19 -4.39
N SER A 27 9.50 6.87 -3.15
CA SER A 27 10.88 6.74 -2.66
C SER A 27 11.06 5.36 -2.06
N SER A 28 12.18 4.72 -2.39
CA SER A 28 12.58 3.43 -1.82
C SER A 28 13.18 3.54 -0.42
N GLY A 29 13.02 4.69 0.25
CA GLY A 29 13.50 4.90 1.62
C GLY A 29 15.02 4.98 1.70
N THR A 30 15.67 5.60 0.71
CA THR A 30 17.12 5.87 0.76
C THR A 30 17.41 6.81 1.94
N ALA A 31 18.62 6.73 2.51
CA ALA A 31 19.00 7.59 3.63
C ALA A 31 18.79 9.09 3.32
N GLU A 32 19.13 9.50 2.09
CA GLU A 32 18.97 10.87 1.60
C GLU A 32 17.50 11.29 1.53
N ASP A 33 16.61 10.42 1.05
CA ASP A 33 15.17 10.72 0.98
C ASP A 33 14.55 10.78 2.36
N LEU A 34 14.93 9.86 3.25
CA LEU A 34 14.43 9.82 4.62
C LEU A 34 14.88 11.05 5.41
N GLU A 35 16.13 11.49 5.23
CA GLU A 35 16.64 12.73 5.84
C GLU A 35 15.84 13.96 5.38
N LYS A 36 15.57 14.09 4.07
CA LYS A 36 14.73 15.16 3.52
C LYS A 36 13.31 15.16 4.07
N LEU A 37 12.80 14.00 4.46
CA LEU A 37 11.44 13.83 4.98
C LEU A 37 11.38 13.87 6.51
N GLY A 38 12.52 13.92 7.19
CA GLY A 38 12.63 13.81 8.64
C GLY A 38 12.14 12.45 9.16
N LEU A 39 12.34 11.39 8.38
CA LEU A 39 12.06 10.00 8.76
C LEU A 39 13.37 9.27 9.07
N SER A 40 13.32 8.29 9.97
CA SER A 40 14.44 7.39 10.18
C SER A 40 14.36 6.14 9.28
N THR A 41 15.50 5.49 9.06
CA THR A 41 15.53 4.17 8.39
C THR A 41 14.71 3.13 9.14
N SER A 42 14.68 3.20 10.46
CA SER A 42 13.80 2.37 11.29
C SER A 42 12.32 2.61 11.04
N ASP A 43 11.89 3.86 10.78
CA ASP A 43 10.48 4.16 10.48
C ASP A 43 10.06 3.60 9.12
N ALA A 44 10.94 3.67 8.12
CA ALA A 44 10.71 3.10 6.80
C ALA A 44 10.64 1.56 6.82
N LYS A 45 11.48 0.92 7.67
CA LYS A 45 11.43 -0.54 7.88
C LYS A 45 10.20 -0.98 8.67
N ARG A 46 9.68 -0.13 9.54
CA ARG A 46 8.53 -0.45 10.40
C ARG A 46 7.20 -0.39 9.65
N ALA A 47 7.05 0.57 8.75
CA ALA A 47 5.83 0.76 7.99
C ALA A 47 6.07 1.52 6.68
N VAL A 48 5.14 1.36 5.74
CA VAL A 48 5.04 2.22 4.55
C VAL A 48 4.45 3.58 4.93
N TRP A 49 4.92 4.65 4.30
CA TRP A 49 4.48 6.02 4.58
C TRP A 49 3.91 6.71 3.35
N TRP A 50 2.84 7.47 3.54
CA TRP A 50 2.30 8.39 2.55
C TRP A 50 2.49 9.81 3.07
N ILE A 51 3.20 10.64 2.29
CA ILE A 51 3.50 12.03 2.61
C ILE A 51 2.95 12.93 1.52
N GLU A 52 2.06 13.84 1.89
CA GLU A 52 1.44 14.80 0.99
C GLU A 52 1.29 16.16 1.69
N GLY A 53 2.25 17.05 1.46
CA GLY A 53 2.39 18.28 2.25
C GLY A 53 2.60 17.95 3.73
N ASP A 54 1.72 18.47 4.60
CA ASP A 54 1.73 18.19 6.04
C ASP A 54 1.06 16.85 6.41
N LEU A 55 0.32 16.22 5.48
CA LEU A 55 -0.33 14.94 5.74
C LEU A 55 0.71 13.81 5.74
N ARG A 56 0.83 13.15 6.89
CA ARG A 56 1.70 11.98 7.08
C ARG A 56 0.87 10.81 7.56
N LEU A 57 0.75 9.78 6.74
CA LEU A 57 0.02 8.55 7.06
C LEU A 57 0.99 7.37 7.02
N SER A 58 0.78 6.39 7.89
CA SER A 58 1.63 5.20 7.96
C SER A 58 0.82 3.91 7.89
N GLY A 59 1.49 2.82 7.51
CA GLY A 59 0.94 1.48 7.48
C GLY A 59 -0.30 1.37 6.59
N HIS A 60 -1.40 0.85 7.14
CA HIS A 60 -2.63 0.63 6.38
C HIS A 60 -3.25 1.94 5.87
N GLN A 61 -3.04 3.08 6.53
CA GLN A 61 -3.60 4.36 6.09
C GLN A 61 -2.90 4.84 4.82
N ALA A 62 -1.57 4.70 4.77
CA ALA A 62 -0.78 4.98 3.57
C ALA A 62 -1.18 4.07 2.40
N VAL A 63 -1.35 2.77 2.65
CA VAL A 63 -1.85 1.83 1.62
C VAL A 63 -3.23 2.25 1.11
N GLY A 64 -4.11 2.66 2.01
CA GLY A 64 -5.43 3.15 1.64
C GLY A 64 -5.36 4.39 0.74
N GLU A 65 -4.48 5.36 1.03
CA GLU A 65 -4.28 6.51 0.13
C GLU A 65 -3.71 6.10 -1.23
N VAL A 66 -2.74 5.19 -1.26
CA VAL A 66 -2.21 4.66 -2.52
C VAL A 66 -3.33 4.08 -3.38
N LEU A 67 -4.22 3.28 -2.80
CA LEU A 67 -5.39 2.74 -3.50
C LEU A 67 -6.37 3.83 -3.97
N CYS A 68 -6.55 4.89 -3.17
CA CYS A 68 -7.36 6.04 -3.55
C CYS A 68 -6.74 6.84 -4.72
N SER A 69 -5.42 6.98 -4.76
CA SER A 69 -4.66 7.62 -5.84
C SER A 69 -4.64 6.81 -7.13
N ILE A 70 -4.74 5.47 -7.06
CA ILE A 70 -4.88 4.64 -8.26
C ILE A 70 -6.19 4.91 -9.02
N GLY A 71 -7.24 5.33 -8.33
CA GLY A 71 -8.50 5.68 -8.99
C GLY A 71 -9.30 4.47 -9.49
N GLY A 72 -10.39 4.74 -10.22
CA GLY A 72 -11.30 3.71 -10.75
C GLY A 72 -11.92 2.82 -9.67
N GLY A 73 -12.09 1.52 -9.97
CA GLY A 73 -12.61 0.53 -9.01
C GLY A 73 -11.70 0.31 -7.79
N TRP A 74 -10.41 0.67 -7.87
CA TRP A 74 -9.46 0.56 -6.76
C TRP A 74 -9.66 1.65 -5.69
N ARG A 75 -10.18 2.83 -6.09
CA ARG A 75 -10.56 3.87 -5.13
C ARG A 75 -11.68 3.41 -4.20
N TRP A 76 -12.62 2.62 -4.70
CA TRP A 76 -13.65 1.97 -3.89
C TRP A 76 -13.08 0.92 -2.95
N LEU A 77 -12.11 0.12 -3.42
CA LEU A 77 -11.40 -0.88 -2.60
C LEU A 77 -10.57 -0.22 -1.47
N GLY A 78 -9.86 0.87 -1.79
CA GLY A 78 -9.08 1.66 -0.85
C GLY A 78 -9.94 2.34 0.21
N ASN A 79 -11.09 2.88 -0.19
CA ASN A 79 -12.05 3.47 0.75
C ASN A 79 -12.70 2.37 1.63
N ALA A 80 -12.99 1.19 1.07
CA ALA A 80 -13.50 0.05 1.83
C ALA A 80 -12.49 -0.54 2.83
N MET A 81 -11.18 -0.40 2.60
CA MET A 81 -10.15 -0.71 3.59
C MET A 81 -10.07 0.31 4.74
N LYS A 82 -10.54 1.54 4.52
CA LYS A 82 -10.54 2.62 5.52
C LYS A 82 -11.81 2.67 6.38
N VAL A 83 -12.91 2.01 5.98
CA VAL A 83 -14.22 2.08 6.65
C VAL A 83 -14.62 0.71 7.22
N PRO A 84 -14.72 0.52 8.56
CA PRO A 84 -15.46 -0.61 9.12
C PRO A 84 -16.95 -0.46 8.74
N PRO A 85 -17.61 -1.47 8.12
CA PRO A 85 -17.56 -2.90 8.45
C PRO A 85 -17.11 -3.83 7.29
N SER A 86 -16.53 -3.32 6.20
CA SER A 86 -16.12 -4.12 5.04
C SER A 86 -14.92 -5.05 5.26
N SER A 87 -14.21 -4.93 6.39
CA SER A 87 -13.13 -5.84 6.78
C SER A 87 -13.59 -7.30 6.90
N TRP A 88 -14.87 -7.53 7.22
CA TRP A 88 -15.45 -8.87 7.36
C TRP A 88 -15.79 -9.51 6.01
N VAL A 89 -16.22 -8.71 5.03
CA VAL A 89 -16.54 -9.20 3.69
C VAL A 89 -15.27 -9.56 2.93
N ALA A 90 -14.18 -8.81 3.11
CA ALA A 90 -12.86 -9.15 2.56
C ALA A 90 -12.34 -10.50 3.10
N ALA A 91 -12.53 -10.78 4.40
CA ALA A 91 -12.18 -12.08 4.98
C ALA A 91 -13.03 -13.23 4.40
N LEU A 92 -14.31 -12.97 4.09
CA LEU A 92 -15.22 -13.93 3.48
C LEU A 92 -14.85 -14.24 2.02
N VAL A 93 -14.55 -13.20 1.24
CA VAL A 93 -14.11 -13.35 -0.17
C VAL A 93 -12.75 -14.04 -0.24
N TYR A 94 -11.82 -13.71 0.66
CA TYR A 94 -10.53 -14.40 0.75
C TYR A 94 -10.69 -15.90 1.10
N LYS A 95 -11.57 -16.23 2.05
CA LYS A 95 -11.94 -17.63 2.34
C LYS A 95 -12.54 -18.33 1.13
N TRP A 96 -13.37 -17.65 0.35
CA TRP A 96 -14.00 -18.22 -0.84
C TRP A 96 -12.99 -18.48 -1.96
N VAL A 97 -12.05 -17.55 -2.19
CA VAL A 97 -10.95 -17.73 -3.15
C VAL A 97 -9.99 -18.84 -2.70
N ALA A 98 -9.68 -18.93 -1.40
CA ALA A 98 -8.86 -20.01 -0.85
C ALA A 98 -9.54 -21.38 -0.94
N ALA A 99 -10.86 -21.44 -0.79
CA ALA A 99 -11.65 -22.66 -0.97
C ALA A 99 -11.75 -23.08 -2.45
N ASN A 100 -11.72 -22.13 -3.39
CA ASN A 100 -11.85 -22.40 -4.82
C ASN A 100 -10.50 -22.50 -5.56
N ARG A 101 -9.36 -22.37 -4.85
CA ARG A 101 -7.98 -22.51 -5.36
C ARG A 101 -7.71 -23.85 -6.05
N HIS A 102 -8.41 -24.92 -5.65
CA HIS A 102 -8.25 -26.24 -6.27
C HIS A 102 -8.84 -26.33 -7.69
N ARG A 103 -9.60 -25.34 -8.17
CA ARG A 103 -10.20 -25.33 -9.52
C ARG A 103 -9.50 -24.40 -10.51
N ILE A 104 -8.52 -23.61 -10.07
CA ILE A 104 -7.75 -22.67 -10.92
C ILE A 104 -6.41 -23.29 -11.37
N SER A 105 -6.08 -24.48 -10.88
CA SER A 105 -5.03 -25.34 -11.43
C SER A 105 -5.70 -26.51 -12.15
N GLY A 106 -6.23 -26.21 -13.33
CA GLY A 106 -6.70 -27.13 -14.36
C GLY A 106 -6.59 -26.41 -15.68
#